data_AF-A0A3D4FS09-F1
#
_entry.id   AF-A0A3D4FS09-F1
#
_cell.length_a   1.000
_cell.length_b   1.000
_cell.length_c   1.000
_cell.angle_alpha   90.00
_cell.angle_beta   90.00
_cell.angle_gamma   90.00
#
_symmetry.space_group_name_H-M   'P 1'
#
loop_
_entity.id
_entity.type
_entity.pdbx_description
1 polymer ?
#
loop_
_entity_poly.entity_id
_entity_poly.type
_entity_poly.pdbx_seq_one_letter_code
_entity_poly.pdbx_strand_id
1 'polypeptide(L)'
;LLVPVKARVTVDIVREPVQRTLEDIPVRVRNVSEGLSGAVAPAFVTVTVFGPPEVMRELAPETVGAYVDLAGHVAGVYNLAVEVDARRLFDVTGIDPSVAQVTLR
;
A
#
# COMPACT_ATOMS: atom_id res chain seq x y z
N LEU A 1 -0.52 -41.60 -46.00
CA LEU A 1 -1.52 -40.93 -45.13
C LEU A 1 -0.77 -40.29 -43.96
N LEU A 2 -0.93 -38.99 -43.72
CA LEU A 2 -0.42 -38.33 -42.51
C LEU A 2 -1.51 -38.36 -41.44
N VAL A 3 -1.18 -38.87 -40.25
CA VAL A 3 -2.07 -38.95 -39.08
C VAL A 3 -2.08 -37.59 -38.38
N PRO A 4 -3.22 -37.03 -37.94
CA PRO A 4 -3.21 -35.74 -37.28
C PRO A 4 -2.54 -35.85 -35.91
N VAL A 5 -1.52 -35.01 -35.68
CA VAL A 5 -0.86 -34.89 -34.38
C VAL A 5 -1.70 -33.95 -33.52
N LYS A 6 -2.11 -34.40 -32.33
CA LYS A 6 -2.84 -33.55 -31.38
C LYS A 6 -1.88 -32.48 -30.85
N ALA A 7 -2.17 -31.21 -31.14
CA ALA A 7 -1.50 -30.09 -30.50
C ALA A 7 -2.23 -29.73 -29.19
N ARG A 8 -1.46 -29.49 -28.12
CA ARG A 8 -1.98 -28.90 -26.88
C ARG A 8 -1.75 -27.39 -26.96
N VAL A 9 -2.83 -26.63 -26.99
CA VAL A 9 -2.79 -25.17 -26.96
C VAL A 9 -3.04 -24.74 -25.51
N THR A 10 -2.05 -24.10 -24.90
CA THR A 10 -2.21 -23.43 -23.60
C THR A 10 -2.36 -21.94 -23.87
N VAL A 11 -3.48 -21.34 -23.47
CA VAL A 11 -3.70 -19.90 -23.57
C VAL A 11 -3.52 -19.31 -22.18
N ASP A 12 -2.49 -18.48 -22.02
CA ASP A 12 -2.33 -17.66 -20.82
C ASP A 12 -3.19 -16.40 -20.97
N ILE A 13 -4.35 -16.39 -20.31
CA ILE A 13 -5.21 -15.20 -20.25
C ILE A 13 -4.63 -14.27 -19.19
N VAL A 14 -3.76 -13.34 -19.60
CA VAL A 14 -3.33 -12.25 -18.73
C VAL A 14 -4.46 -11.24 -18.67
N ARG A 15 -5.14 -11.15 -17.52
CA ARG A 15 -6.15 -10.11 -17.30
C ARG A 15 -5.47 -8.76 -17.15
N GLU A 16 -6.07 -7.72 -17.71
CA GLU A 16 -5.57 -6.35 -17.55
C GLU A 16 -5.54 -5.98 -16.06
N PRO A 17 -4.46 -5.35 -15.57
CA PRO A 17 -4.43 -4.84 -14.22
C PRO A 17 -5.55 -3.81 -14.01
N VAL A 18 -6.12 -3.80 -12.81
CA VAL A 18 -7.24 -2.93 -12.45
C VAL A 18 -6.86 -1.97 -11.34
N GLN A 19 -7.48 -0.79 -11.35
CA GLN A 19 -7.37 0.18 -10.28
C GLN A 19 -8.42 -0.07 -9.20
N ARG A 20 -8.04 0.06 -7.93
CA ARG A 20 -8.97 0.04 -6.79
C ARG A 20 -8.62 1.17 -5.82
N THR A 21 -9.65 1.79 -5.25
CA THR A 21 -9.52 2.72 -4.13
C THR A 21 -9.93 2.00 -2.85
N LEU A 22 -9.09 2.12 -1.82
CA LEU A 22 -9.29 1.54 -0.49
C LEU A 22 -9.37 2.66 0.52
N GLU A 23 -10.45 2.70 1.28
CA GLU A 23 -10.71 3.70 2.31
C GLU A 23 -10.34 3.15 3.69
N ASP A 24 -10.28 4.05 4.68
CA ASP A 24 -10.04 3.73 6.10
C ASP A 24 -8.76 2.93 6.37
N ILE A 25 -7.69 3.21 5.62
CA ILE A 25 -6.39 2.56 5.81
C ILE A 25 -5.69 3.16 7.04
N PRO A 26 -5.41 2.39 8.10
CA PRO A 26 -4.81 2.93 9.31
C PRO A 26 -3.34 3.33 9.08
N VAL A 27 -3.00 4.57 9.43
CA VAL A 27 -1.62 5.07 9.37
C VAL A 27 -0.88 4.70 10.65
N ARG A 28 0.20 3.93 10.52
CA ARG A 28 1.06 3.56 11.64
C ARG A 28 2.28 4.46 11.73
N VAL A 29 2.79 4.69 12.94
CA VAL A 29 4.07 5.37 13.15
C VAL A 29 5.18 4.32 13.22
N ARG A 30 6.30 4.53 12.51
CA ARG A 30 7.46 3.63 12.51
C ARG A 30 8.74 4.34 12.96
N ASN A 31 9.71 3.54 13.41
CA ASN A 31 11.05 3.98 13.79
C ASN A 31 11.07 5.12 14.82
N VAL A 32 10.16 5.05 15.80
CA VAL A 32 10.13 5.98 16.93
C VAL A 32 11.40 5.78 17.77
N SER A 33 12.15 6.85 18.00
CA SER A 33 13.34 6.84 18.87
C SER A 33 13.00 6.38 20.29
N GLU A 34 13.93 5.70 20.96
CA GLU A 34 13.73 5.20 22.32
C GLU A 34 13.35 6.33 23.29
N GLY A 35 12.38 6.06 24.17
CA GLY A 35 11.88 7.03 25.14
C GLY A 35 10.89 8.06 24.59
N LEU A 36 10.59 8.04 23.29
CA LEU A 36 9.58 8.91 22.67
C LEU A 36 8.31 8.13 22.29
N SER A 37 7.25 8.88 22.06
CA SER A 37 5.93 8.42 21.62
C SER A 37 5.42 9.30 20.48
N GLY A 38 4.91 8.67 19.42
CA GLY A 38 4.36 9.36 18.25
C GLY A 38 2.83 9.30 18.20
N ALA A 39 2.18 10.40 17.85
CA ALA A 39 0.77 10.47 17.50
C ALA A 39 0.62 11.06 16.10
N VAL A 40 -0.18 10.43 15.25
CA VAL A 40 -0.39 10.83 13.85
C VAL A 40 -1.83 11.28 13.62
N ALA A 41 -2.00 12.32 12.79
CA ALA A 41 -3.29 12.83 12.35
C ALA A 41 -3.23 13.21 10.85
N PRO A 42 -4.20 12.75 10.03
CA PRO A 42 -5.29 11.84 10.39
C PRO A 42 -4.79 10.41 10.69
N ALA A 43 -5.60 9.65 11.43
CA ALA A 43 -5.30 8.25 11.75
C ALA A 43 -5.57 7.29 10.57
N PHE A 44 -6.30 7.75 9.56
CA PHE A 44 -6.70 6.98 8.39
C PHE A 44 -6.45 7.77 7.12
N VAL A 45 -6.18 7.05 6.03
CA VAL A 45 -6.03 7.58 4.68
C VAL A 45 -6.79 6.72 3.68
N THR A 46 -7.04 7.29 2.50
CA THR A 46 -7.50 6.59 1.32
C THR A 46 -6.31 6.29 0.42
N VAL A 47 -6.21 5.06 -0.09
CA VAL A 47 -5.11 4.62 -0.96
C VAL A 47 -5.67 4.10 -2.28
N THR A 48 -5.18 4.63 -3.40
CA THR A 48 -5.45 4.12 -4.73
C THR A 48 -4.31 3.22 -5.17
N VAL A 49 -4.65 2.01 -5.60
CA VAL A 49 -3.70 0.97 -6.03
C VAL A 49 -4.04 0.47 -7.42
N PHE A 50 -3.04 -0.06 -8.11
CA PHE A 50 -3.14 -0.64 -9.44
C PHE A 50 -2.40 -1.98 -9.48
N GLY A 51 -3.03 -3.04 -9.98
CA GLY A 51 -2.38 -4.34 -10.07
C GLY A 51 -3.28 -5.48 -10.55
N PRO A 52 -2.81 -6.74 -10.49
CA PRO A 52 -3.54 -7.89 -11.01
C PRO A 52 -4.93 -8.03 -10.35
N PRO A 53 -5.99 -8.35 -11.12
CA PRO A 53 -7.35 -8.43 -10.58
C PRO A 53 -7.50 -9.41 -9.41
N GLU A 54 -6.71 -10.50 -9.40
CA GLU A 54 -6.70 -11.49 -8.33
C GLU A 54 -6.19 -10.89 -7.02
N VAL A 55 -5.08 -10.13 -7.09
CA VAL A 55 -4.53 -9.40 -5.94
C VAL A 55 -5.53 -8.35 -5.47
N MET A 56 -6.11 -7.57 -6.38
CA MET A 56 -7.05 -6.48 -6.04
C MET A 56 -8.32 -6.99 -5.34
N ARG A 57 -8.77 -8.19 -5.67
CA ARG A 57 -9.96 -8.83 -5.09
C ARG A 57 -9.73 -9.30 -3.65
N GLU A 58 -8.52 -9.75 -3.35
CA GLU A 58 -8.13 -10.28 -2.04
C GLU A 58 -7.58 -9.20 -1.09
N LEU A 59 -7.19 -8.04 -1.63
CA LEU A 59 -6.63 -6.95 -0.86
C LEU A 59 -7.65 -6.37 0.13
N ALA A 60 -7.29 -6.35 1.41
CA ALA A 60 -8.10 -5.78 2.48
C ALA A 60 -7.43 -4.49 3.00
N PRO A 61 -8.20 -3.46 3.40
CA PRO A 61 -7.65 -2.22 3.93
C PRO A 61 -6.58 -2.42 5.02
N GLU A 62 -6.79 -3.39 5.91
CA GLU A 62 -5.93 -3.65 7.07
C GLU A 62 -4.57 -4.27 6.69
N THR A 63 -4.49 -4.86 5.49
CA THR A 63 -3.24 -5.45 4.96
C THR A 63 -2.41 -4.43 4.17
N VAL A 64 -2.98 -3.27 3.84
CA VAL A 64 -2.23 -2.15 3.28
C VAL A 64 -1.45 -1.47 4.40
N GLY A 65 -0.14 -1.64 4.38
CA GLY A 65 0.75 -1.12 5.41
C GLY A 65 1.06 0.36 5.20
N ALA A 66 0.10 1.26 5.45
CA ALA A 66 0.35 2.71 5.47
C ALA A 66 1.12 3.13 6.73
N TYR A 67 2.12 4.00 6.60
CA TYR A 67 2.92 4.48 7.70
C TYR A 67 3.55 5.85 7.47
N VAL A 68 4.05 6.44 8.57
CA VAL A 68 4.97 7.57 8.59
C VAL A 68 6.28 7.13 9.27
N ASP A 69 7.42 7.52 8.70
CA ASP A 69 8.74 7.18 9.24
C ASP A 69 9.28 8.31 10.14
N LEU A 70 9.62 7.99 11.38
CA LEU A 70 10.22 8.91 12.35
C LEU A 70 11.70 8.67 12.61
N ALA A 71 12.38 7.86 11.80
CA ALA A 71 13.81 7.66 11.92
C ALA A 71 14.56 9.00 11.97
N GLY A 72 15.41 9.17 12.98
CA GLY A 72 16.23 10.37 13.16
C GLY A 72 15.48 11.63 13.64
N HIS A 73 14.17 11.56 13.87
CA HIS A 73 13.41 12.67 14.42
C HIS A 73 13.53 12.74 15.95
N VAL A 74 13.47 13.96 16.47
CA VAL A 74 13.45 14.28 17.91
C VAL A 74 12.07 14.82 18.29
N ALA A 75 11.82 15.06 19.58
CA ALA A 75 10.54 15.62 20.02
C ALA A 75 10.18 16.91 19.25
N GLY A 76 8.93 16.98 18.76
CA GLY A 76 8.48 18.04 17.86
C GLY A 76 7.18 17.71 17.13
N VAL A 77 6.78 18.61 16.24
CA VAL A 77 5.60 18.46 15.37
C VAL A 77 6.07 18.56 13.92
N TYR A 78 5.68 17.58 13.10
CA TYR A 78 6.15 17.42 11.72
C TYR A 78 4.98 17.16 10.78
N ASN A 79 5.10 17.60 9.53
CA ASN A 79 4.22 17.17 8.43
C ASN A 79 5.03 16.21 7.57
N LEU A 80 4.71 14.92 7.63
CA LEU A 80 5.46 13.85 7.00
C LEU A 80 4.64 13.16 5.92
N ALA A 81 5.31 12.71 4.87
CA ALA A 81 4.68 11.93 3.83
C ALA A 81 4.18 10.60 4.39
N VAL A 82 2.99 10.19 3.97
CA VAL A 82 2.47 8.85 4.22
C VAL A 82 3.03 7.92 3.15
N GLU A 83 3.64 6.83 3.60
CA GLU A 83 4.21 5.78 2.76
C GLU A 83 3.37 4.51 2.86
N VAL A 84 3.42 3.66 1.84
CA VAL A 84 2.67 2.39 1.80
C VAL A 84 3.59 1.25 1.37
N ASP A 85 3.62 0.18 2.17
CA ASP A 85 4.32 -1.06 1.82
C ASP A 85 3.54 -1.85 0.76
N ALA A 86 3.87 -1.67 -0.51
CA ALA A 86 3.19 -2.36 -1.61
C ALA A 86 3.65 -3.83 -1.84
N ARG A 87 4.75 -4.26 -1.19
CA ARG A 87 5.33 -5.61 -1.25
C ARG A 87 5.46 -6.24 -2.66
N ARG A 88 5.60 -5.41 -3.71
CA ARG A 88 5.63 -5.83 -5.14
C ARG A 88 4.36 -6.53 -5.64
N LEU A 89 3.25 -6.45 -4.92
CA LEU A 89 1.98 -7.07 -5.31
C LEU A 89 1.12 -6.14 -6.16
N PHE A 90 1.30 -4.84 -5.98
CA PHE A 90 0.57 -3.77 -6.65
C PHE A 90 1.41 -2.50 -6.64
N ASP A 91 1.03 -1.54 -7.47
CA ASP A 91 1.57 -0.19 -7.44
C ASP A 91 0.61 0.73 -6.70
N VAL A 92 1.16 1.67 -5.93
CA VAL A 92 0.38 2.74 -5.28
C VAL A 92 0.37 3.93 -6.22
N THR A 93 -0.81 4.34 -6.64
CA THR A 93 -0.99 5.45 -7.59
C THR A 93 -1.53 6.71 -6.93
N GLY A 94 -2.03 6.63 -5.70
CA GLY A 94 -2.49 7.78 -4.93
C GLY A 94 -2.64 7.48 -3.44
N ILE A 95 -2.42 8.50 -2.61
CA ILE A 95 -2.67 8.48 -1.16
C ILE A 95 -3.33 9.82 -0.81
N ASP A 96 -4.44 9.78 -0.08
CA ASP A 96 -5.19 10.97 0.34
C ASP A 96 -5.62 10.91 1.83
N PRO A 97 -5.19 11.86 2.67
CA PRO A 97 -4.13 12.83 2.39
C PRO A 97 -2.76 12.13 2.26
N SER A 98 -1.91 12.64 1.38
CA SER A 98 -0.53 12.14 1.18
C SER A 98 0.45 12.61 2.26
N VAL A 99 0.04 13.53 3.12
CA VAL A 99 0.82 14.09 4.22
C VAL A 99 0.01 14.01 5.50
N ALA A 100 0.63 13.54 6.57
CA ALA A 100 0.06 13.51 7.90
C ALA A 100 0.89 14.35 8.87
N GLN A 101 0.21 15.00 9.81
CA GLN A 101 0.87 15.64 10.93
C GLN A 101 1.22 14.60 11.98
N VAL A 102 2.45 14.65 12.50
CA VAL A 102 2.93 13.77 13.56
C VAL A 102 3.45 14.61 14.71
N THR A 103 2.94 14.33 15.91
CA THR A 103 3.48 14.85 17.17
C THR A 103 4.34 13.78 17.82
N LEU A 104 5.60 14.10 18.07
CA LEU A 104 6.57 13.24 18.74
C LEU A 104 6.93 13.84 20.10
N ARG A 105 6.76 13.09 21.19
CA ARG A 105 6.94 13.55 22.58
C ARG A 105 7.47 12.48 23.52
#